data_AF-A0A9D4E5Q3-F1
#
_entry.id   AF-A0A9D4E5Q3-F1
#
_cell.length_a   1.000
_cell.length_b   1.000
_cell.length_c   1.000
_cell.angle_alpha   90.00
_cell.angle_beta   90.00
_cell.angle_gamma   90.00
#
_symmetry.space_group_name_H-M   'P 1'
#
loop_
_entity.id
_entity.type
_entity.pdbx_description
1 polymer ?
#
loop_
_entity_poly.entity_id
_entity_poly.type
_entity_poly.pdbx_seq_one_letter_code
_entity_poly.pdbx_strand_id
1 'polypeptide(L)'
;MAAKGEDRPKRTNSEVSNDSANEGSIKQQLESMEKSLAFITNQMKSILKREEIETLITNTITSIITEVERRNEEHIKQMKNELAKELKLQLQQCVNKQVEEKTKDLTEHMKNLEFENESLKETITSLRTECKQTIDNMSSQVNENSQRCSEAIKRSNYNEQYSRKNNVKILDVQEDHQETIPQLTTKVLNILQDKGIQIQTEQLLAIHRIPNKKGNIRPVILKLKSNNDKTLIMRKRKELKAAGHRLVDDVTALNSALMNRLSLHPSIETTWFFNGSVFALTKNQERIKFDIYDDINNVISDHRTNRRK
;
A
#
# COMPACT_ATOMS: atom_id res chain seq x y z
N MET A 1 -1.69 91.62 -29.01
CA MET A 1 -0.92 92.13 -27.85
C MET A 1 0.55 91.98 -28.25
N ALA A 2 1.27 93.04 -28.63
CA ALA A 2 1.80 94.12 -27.78
C ALA A 2 2.99 93.66 -26.91
N ALA A 3 4.13 94.36 -26.79
CA ALA A 3 4.69 95.50 -27.54
C ALA A 3 6.17 95.76 -27.09
N LYS A 4 6.92 96.56 -27.87
CA LYS A 4 8.19 97.27 -27.51
C LYS A 4 9.44 96.39 -27.23
N GLY A 5 10.68 96.86 -27.46
CA GLY A 5 11.15 98.10 -28.12
C GLY A 5 12.61 98.45 -27.75
N GLU A 6 13.25 99.33 -28.56
CA GLU A 6 14.38 100.23 -28.20
C GLU A 6 15.76 99.61 -27.82
N ASP A 7 16.93 100.21 -28.10
CA ASP A 7 17.32 101.32 -28.99
C ASP A 7 18.81 101.21 -29.43
N ARG A 8 19.27 102.04 -30.39
CA ARG A 8 20.70 102.28 -30.70
C ARG A 8 21.24 103.49 -29.88
N PRO A 9 22.53 103.82 -30.01
CA PRO A 9 22.82 105.03 -30.79
C PRO A 9 24.09 104.99 -31.68
N LYS A 10 24.12 105.91 -32.65
CA LYS A 10 25.29 106.29 -33.47
C LYS A 10 25.94 107.58 -32.91
N ARG A 11 27.24 107.78 -33.17
CA ARG A 11 27.93 109.05 -33.52
C ARG A 11 29.20 108.69 -34.31
N THR A 12 29.68 109.32 -35.40
CA THR A 12 29.41 110.56 -36.19
C THR A 12 30.11 111.87 -35.78
N ASN A 13 31.02 112.30 -36.66
CA ASN A 13 31.42 113.67 -37.03
C ASN A 13 32.26 114.52 -36.06
N SER A 14 33.38 115.06 -36.57
CA SER A 14 33.44 116.49 -36.99
C SER A 14 34.66 116.76 -37.89
N GLU A 15 34.45 117.63 -38.89
CA GLU A 15 35.49 118.23 -39.74
C GLU A 15 36.13 119.42 -39.03
N VAL A 16 37.36 119.81 -39.40
CA VAL A 16 37.78 121.23 -39.45
C VAL A 16 38.80 121.44 -40.58
N SER A 17 38.52 122.39 -41.47
CA SER A 17 39.50 122.99 -42.40
C SER A 17 40.03 124.30 -41.82
N ASN A 18 41.30 124.66 -42.08
CA ASN A 18 41.68 125.90 -42.77
C ASN A 18 43.17 126.28 -42.68
N ASP A 19 43.54 127.05 -43.70
CA ASP A 19 44.84 127.59 -44.07
C ASP A 19 45.63 128.45 -43.07
N SER A 20 46.96 128.38 -43.27
CA SER A 20 47.92 129.49 -43.39
C SER A 20 48.63 130.12 -42.17
N ALA A 21 49.95 130.30 -42.39
CA ALA A 21 50.92 131.19 -41.74
C ALA A 21 51.28 130.99 -40.25
N ASN A 22 52.49 130.47 -39.97
CA ASN A 22 53.66 131.30 -39.61
C ASN A 22 54.92 130.44 -39.35
N GLU A 23 55.98 130.61 -40.14
CA GLU A 23 57.28 129.98 -39.86
C GLU A 23 58.03 130.74 -38.75
N GLY A 24 58.42 130.06 -37.66
CA GLY A 24 59.31 130.65 -36.64
C GLY A 24 59.33 129.99 -35.25
N SER A 25 58.25 129.33 -34.82
CA SER A 25 58.06 128.97 -33.39
C SER A 25 58.30 127.48 -33.03
N ILE A 26 58.49 126.60 -34.00
CA ILE A 26 58.45 125.13 -33.79
C ILE A 26 59.64 124.59 -32.99
N LYS A 27 60.81 125.26 -33.02
CA LYS A 27 62.07 124.69 -32.50
C LYS A 27 62.17 124.61 -30.96
N GLN A 28 61.36 125.36 -30.21
CA GLN A 28 61.40 125.37 -28.73
C GLN A 28 60.43 124.37 -28.06
N GLN A 29 59.44 123.83 -28.77
CA GLN A 29 58.48 122.88 -28.17
C GLN A 29 59.03 121.43 -28.08
N LEU A 30 59.94 121.03 -28.97
CA LEU A 30 60.46 119.66 -29.02
C LEU A 30 61.28 119.25 -27.79
N GLU A 31 62.15 120.12 -27.27
CA GLU A 31 62.98 119.84 -26.07
C GLU A 31 62.15 119.64 -24.78
N SER A 32 60.91 120.14 -24.75
CA SER A 32 59.99 119.96 -23.61
C SER A 32 59.36 118.57 -23.58
N MET A 33 59.08 118.00 -24.76
CA MET A 33 58.45 116.68 -24.90
C MET A 33 59.39 115.54 -24.51
N GLU A 34 60.68 115.62 -24.85
CA GLU A 34 61.65 114.56 -24.52
C GLU A 34 61.81 114.35 -23.00
N LYS A 35 61.85 115.44 -22.22
CA LYS A 35 61.91 115.36 -20.75
C LYS A 35 60.67 114.71 -20.14
N SER A 36 59.50 114.95 -20.73
CA SER A 36 58.23 114.37 -20.27
C SER A 36 58.16 112.86 -20.55
N LEU A 37 58.65 112.42 -21.72
CA LEU A 37 58.75 111.00 -22.08
C LEU A 37 59.69 110.22 -21.14
N ALA A 38 60.84 110.80 -20.76
CA ALA A 38 61.77 110.16 -19.83
C ALA A 38 61.15 109.90 -18.44
N PHE A 39 60.29 110.82 -17.95
CA PHE A 39 59.61 110.66 -16.66
C PHE A 39 58.55 109.54 -16.68
N ILE A 40 57.70 109.52 -17.72
CA ILE A 40 56.67 108.48 -17.90
C ILE A 40 57.31 107.08 -17.99
N THR A 41 58.42 106.97 -18.74
CA THR A 41 59.16 105.70 -18.90
C THR A 41 59.68 105.14 -17.57
N ASN A 42 60.09 106.00 -16.63
CA ASN A 42 60.55 105.55 -15.31
C ASN A 42 59.41 105.17 -14.37
N GLN A 43 58.25 105.84 -14.40
CA GLN A 43 57.08 105.39 -13.62
C GLN A 43 56.53 104.04 -14.12
N MET A 44 56.53 103.78 -15.43
CA MET A 44 56.07 102.49 -15.95
C MET A 44 56.92 101.30 -15.49
N LYS A 45 58.20 101.51 -15.15
CA LYS A 45 59.07 100.44 -14.60
C LYS A 45 58.80 100.09 -13.14
N SER A 46 58.18 100.95 -12.35
CA SER A 46 57.99 100.73 -10.90
C SER A 46 56.64 100.11 -10.52
N ILE A 47 55.67 100.07 -11.42
CA ILE A 47 54.26 99.85 -11.06
C ILE A 47 53.80 98.37 -11.06
N LEU A 48 54.50 97.45 -11.75
CA LEU A 48 54.13 96.02 -11.74
C LEU A 48 55.35 95.09 -11.73
N LYS A 49 55.57 94.37 -10.62
CA LYS A 49 56.47 93.21 -10.59
C LYS A 49 55.75 91.98 -11.11
N ARG A 50 56.35 91.32 -12.11
CA ARG A 50 55.83 90.10 -12.77
C ARG A 50 55.46 88.98 -11.79
N GLU A 51 56.18 88.86 -10.69
CA GLU A 51 56.02 87.85 -9.63
C GLU A 51 54.64 87.90 -8.95
N GLU A 52 54.07 89.10 -8.77
CA GLU A 52 52.76 89.28 -8.12
C GLU A 52 51.61 88.81 -9.03
N ILE A 53 51.75 89.03 -10.34
CA ILE A 53 50.82 88.54 -11.36
C ILE A 53 50.89 87.02 -11.47
N GLU A 54 52.09 86.43 -11.50
CA GLU A 54 52.26 84.97 -11.50
C GLU A 54 51.68 84.33 -10.23
N THR A 55 51.82 84.96 -9.06
CA THR A 55 51.21 84.49 -7.80
C THR A 55 49.68 84.56 -7.83
N LEU A 56 49.10 85.67 -8.31
CA LEU A 56 47.64 85.84 -8.42
C LEU A 56 47.03 84.84 -9.42
N ILE A 57 47.68 84.65 -10.57
CA ILE A 57 47.28 83.66 -11.58
C ILE A 57 47.35 82.26 -11.00
N THR A 58 48.44 81.90 -10.31
CA THR A 58 48.60 80.57 -9.70
C THR A 58 47.54 80.28 -8.65
N ASN A 59 47.24 81.25 -7.77
CA ASN A 59 46.18 81.11 -6.76
C ASN A 59 44.79 80.97 -7.40
N THR A 60 44.51 81.74 -8.46
CA THR A 60 43.24 81.67 -9.19
C THR A 60 43.09 80.33 -9.91
N ILE A 61 44.13 79.85 -10.59
CA ILE A 61 44.17 78.54 -11.24
C ILE A 61 43.99 77.42 -10.21
N THR A 62 44.71 77.47 -9.09
CA THR A 62 44.59 76.46 -8.02
C THR A 62 43.18 76.42 -7.45
N SER A 63 42.58 77.58 -7.16
CA SER A 63 41.19 77.66 -6.69
C SER A 63 40.19 77.07 -7.71
N ILE A 64 40.37 77.35 -9.00
CA ILE A 64 39.54 76.79 -10.07
C ILE A 64 39.71 75.26 -10.16
N ILE A 65 40.95 74.75 -10.10
CA ILE A 65 41.24 73.31 -10.09
C ILE A 65 40.52 72.63 -8.92
N THR A 66 40.69 73.13 -7.69
CA THR A 66 40.06 72.52 -6.50
C THR A 66 38.53 72.51 -6.57
N GLU A 67 37.90 73.55 -7.14
CA GLU A 67 36.44 73.60 -7.30
C GLU A 67 35.94 72.69 -8.43
N VAL A 68 36.71 72.52 -9.51
CA VAL A 68 36.43 71.56 -10.58
C VAL A 68 36.58 70.12 -10.07
N GLU A 69 37.62 69.83 -9.30
CA GLU A 69 37.83 68.53 -8.66
C GLU A 69 36.67 68.19 -7.71
N ARG A 70 36.30 69.12 -6.81
CA ARG A 70 35.16 68.96 -5.89
C ARG A 70 33.85 68.67 -6.64
N ARG A 71 33.55 69.40 -7.71
CA ARG A 71 32.36 69.15 -8.55
C ARG A 71 32.42 67.80 -9.26
N ASN A 72 33.58 67.41 -9.76
CA ASN A 72 33.76 66.10 -10.39
C ASN A 72 33.56 64.96 -9.39
N GLU A 73 34.05 65.08 -8.16
CA GLU A 73 33.79 64.10 -7.09
C GLU A 73 32.29 64.01 -6.75
N GLU A 74 31.60 65.14 -6.63
CA GLU A 74 30.15 65.19 -6.37
C GLU A 74 29.33 64.56 -7.51
N HIS A 75 29.64 64.88 -8.77
CA HIS A 75 29.02 64.26 -9.93
C HIS A 75 29.31 62.76 -10.01
N ILE A 76 30.55 62.31 -9.78
CA ILE A 76 30.90 60.88 -9.74
C ILE A 76 30.12 60.17 -8.63
N LYS A 77 29.95 60.79 -7.46
CA LYS A 77 29.19 60.25 -6.33
C LYS A 77 27.68 60.15 -6.64
N GLN A 78 27.11 61.18 -7.29
CA GLN A 78 25.72 61.15 -7.76
C GLN A 78 25.51 60.05 -8.80
N MET A 79 26.34 60.02 -9.85
CA MET A 79 26.27 59.03 -10.93
C MET A 79 26.44 57.58 -10.43
N LYS A 80 27.34 57.34 -9.47
CA LYS A 80 27.46 56.03 -8.79
C LYS A 80 26.19 55.63 -8.04
N ASN A 81 25.55 56.57 -7.35
CA ASN A 81 24.32 56.31 -6.60
C ASN A 81 23.11 56.05 -7.52
N GLU A 82 23.03 56.75 -8.66
CA GLU A 82 21.99 56.52 -9.67
C GLU A 82 22.18 55.17 -10.36
N LEU A 83 23.40 54.86 -10.82
CA LEU A 83 23.73 53.57 -11.42
C LEU A 83 23.46 52.40 -10.47
N ALA A 84 23.79 52.55 -9.17
CA ALA A 84 23.51 51.52 -8.17
C ALA A 84 22.01 51.32 -7.90
N LYS A 85 21.20 52.38 -7.96
CA LYS A 85 19.73 52.29 -7.86
C LYS A 85 19.13 51.59 -9.07
N GLU A 86 19.54 51.99 -10.27
CA GLU A 86 19.05 51.43 -11.53
C GLU A 86 19.42 49.96 -11.66
N LEU A 87 20.68 49.60 -11.40
CA LEU A 87 21.12 48.20 -11.42
C LEU A 87 20.36 47.34 -10.40
N LYS A 88 20.09 47.87 -9.20
CA LYS A 88 19.28 47.17 -8.20
C LYS A 88 17.84 46.96 -8.67
N LEU A 89 17.23 47.97 -9.29
CA LEU A 89 15.88 47.89 -9.83
C LEU A 89 15.77 46.85 -10.96
N GLN A 90 16.68 46.90 -11.93
CA GLN A 90 16.72 45.95 -13.05
C GLN A 90 16.98 44.52 -12.57
N LEU A 91 17.91 44.32 -11.64
CA LEU A 91 18.19 43.01 -11.04
C LEU A 91 16.95 42.48 -10.31
N GLN A 92 16.28 43.31 -9.52
CA GLN A 92 15.08 42.91 -8.79
C GLN A 92 13.90 42.58 -9.73
N GLN A 93 13.72 43.34 -10.82
CA GLN A 93 12.73 43.02 -11.85
C GLN A 93 13.04 41.69 -12.56
N CYS A 94 14.30 41.46 -12.93
CA CYS A 94 14.74 40.22 -13.57
C CYS A 94 14.51 39.00 -12.68
N VAL A 95 14.95 39.07 -11.42
CA VAL A 95 14.76 38.00 -10.43
C VAL A 95 13.27 37.76 -10.16
N ASN A 96 12.47 38.80 -9.94
CA ASN A 96 11.03 38.65 -9.71
C ASN A 96 10.34 37.94 -10.89
N LYS A 97 10.64 38.35 -12.13
CA LYS A 97 10.08 37.70 -13.32
C LYS A 97 10.45 36.21 -13.40
N GLN A 98 11.72 35.88 -13.17
CA GLN A 98 12.18 34.48 -13.21
C GLN A 98 11.55 33.63 -12.08
N VAL A 99 11.36 34.21 -10.89
CA VAL A 99 10.67 33.58 -9.77
C VAL A 99 9.18 33.39 -10.08
N GLU A 100 8.50 34.37 -10.67
CA GLU A 100 7.10 34.25 -11.09
C GLU A 100 6.89 33.15 -12.14
N GLU A 101 7.75 33.08 -13.15
CA GLU A 101 7.72 32.03 -14.18
C GLU A 101 7.88 30.65 -13.53
N LYS A 102 8.93 30.45 -12.70
CA LYS A 102 9.14 29.18 -11.99
C LYS A 102 8.05 28.82 -11.00
N THR A 103 7.44 29.81 -10.35
CA THR A 103 6.31 29.59 -9.44
C THR A 103 5.07 29.13 -10.19
N LYS A 104 4.82 29.65 -11.41
CA LYS A 104 3.73 29.19 -12.28
C LYS A 104 3.96 27.75 -12.73
N ASP A 105 5.15 27.43 -13.26
CA ASP A 105 5.54 26.07 -13.68
C ASP A 105 5.30 25.04 -12.54
N LEU A 106 5.78 25.36 -11.33
CA LEU A 106 5.63 24.50 -10.15
C LEU A 106 4.17 24.36 -9.71
N THR A 107 3.38 25.44 -9.78
CA THR A 107 1.95 25.41 -9.41
C THR A 107 1.14 24.57 -10.39
N GLU A 108 1.46 24.61 -11.69
CA GLU A 108 0.81 23.75 -12.69
C GLU A 108 1.18 22.29 -12.50
N HIS A 109 2.46 21.98 -12.28
CA HIS A 109 2.90 20.62 -12.01
C HIS A 109 2.27 20.04 -10.73
N MET A 110 2.15 20.87 -9.67
CA MET A 110 1.49 20.46 -8.42
C MET A 110 0.02 20.10 -8.63
N LYS A 111 -0.74 20.88 -9.41
CA LYS A 111 -2.15 20.57 -9.76
C LYS A 111 -2.29 19.27 -10.54
N ASN A 112 -1.37 19.01 -11.48
CA ASN A 112 -1.38 17.77 -12.25
C ASN A 112 -1.13 16.56 -11.35
N LEU A 113 -0.17 16.65 -10.42
CA LEU A 113 0.08 15.62 -9.39
C LEU A 113 -1.09 15.46 -8.42
N GLU A 114 -1.78 16.52 -8.04
CA GLU A 114 -3.00 16.45 -7.21
C GLU A 114 -4.11 15.67 -7.94
N PHE A 115 -4.34 15.97 -9.22
CA PHE A 115 -5.33 15.27 -10.04
C PHE A 115 -4.99 13.78 -10.23
N GLU A 116 -3.74 13.44 -10.53
CA GLU A 116 -3.28 12.05 -10.61
C GLU A 116 -3.45 11.32 -9.27
N ASN A 117 -3.15 11.97 -8.13
CA ASN A 117 -3.33 11.37 -6.82
C ASN A 117 -4.80 11.07 -6.49
N GLU A 118 -5.76 11.95 -6.84
CA GLU A 118 -7.18 11.64 -6.64
C GLU A 118 -7.64 10.49 -7.55
N SER A 119 -7.26 10.49 -8.83
CA SER A 119 -7.58 9.39 -9.75
C SER A 119 -7.03 8.03 -9.28
N LEU A 120 -5.81 8.02 -8.72
CA LEU A 120 -5.21 6.83 -8.11
C LEU A 120 -5.95 6.39 -6.83
N LYS A 121 -6.38 7.33 -5.97
CA LYS A 121 -7.19 7.01 -4.77
C LYS A 121 -8.53 6.39 -5.12
N GLU A 122 -9.23 6.92 -6.13
CA GLU A 122 -10.48 6.36 -6.63
C GLU A 122 -10.28 4.94 -7.16
N THR A 123 -9.24 4.74 -7.99
CA THR A 123 -8.88 3.43 -8.55
C THR A 123 -8.57 2.41 -7.45
N ILE A 124 -7.76 2.78 -6.45
CA ILE A 124 -7.43 1.92 -5.31
C ILE A 124 -8.67 1.58 -4.48
N THR A 125 -9.59 2.53 -4.31
CA THR A 125 -10.83 2.34 -3.54
C THR A 125 -11.81 1.41 -4.26
N SER A 126 -11.91 1.54 -5.59
CA SER A 126 -12.70 0.63 -6.43
C SER A 126 -12.15 -0.80 -6.36
N LEU A 127 -10.85 -0.98 -6.63
CA LEU A 127 -10.18 -2.30 -6.56
C LEU A 127 -10.29 -2.95 -5.17
N ARG A 128 -10.16 -2.19 -4.09
CA ARG A 128 -10.36 -2.71 -2.71
C ARG A 128 -11.78 -3.22 -2.50
N THR A 129 -12.77 -2.54 -3.06
CA THR A 129 -14.19 -2.91 -2.95
C THR A 129 -14.47 -4.20 -3.73
N GLU A 130 -13.97 -4.30 -4.96
CA GLU A 130 -14.08 -5.50 -5.81
C GLU A 130 -13.35 -6.72 -5.21
N CYS A 131 -12.13 -6.53 -4.72
CA CYS A 131 -11.38 -7.58 -4.02
C CYS A 131 -12.13 -8.08 -2.78
N LYS A 132 -12.68 -7.16 -1.97
CA LYS A 132 -13.48 -7.55 -0.79
C LYS A 132 -14.72 -8.35 -1.20
N GLN A 133 -15.49 -7.88 -2.18
CA GLN A 133 -16.67 -8.58 -2.67
C GLN A 133 -16.34 -9.97 -3.21
N THR A 134 -15.21 -10.10 -3.92
CA THR A 134 -14.70 -11.39 -4.41
C THR A 134 -14.32 -12.33 -3.26
N ILE A 135 -13.64 -11.84 -2.23
CA ILE A 135 -13.28 -12.62 -1.03
C ILE A 135 -14.52 -13.08 -0.27
N ASP A 136 -15.51 -12.20 -0.08
CA ASP A 136 -16.76 -12.52 0.62
C ASP A 136 -17.56 -13.59 -0.17
N ASN A 137 -17.65 -13.45 -1.50
CA ASN A 137 -18.29 -14.42 -2.40
C ASN A 137 -17.57 -15.79 -2.38
N MET A 138 -16.24 -15.81 -2.50
CA MET A 138 -15.45 -17.05 -2.44
C MET A 138 -15.58 -17.73 -1.08
N SER A 139 -15.55 -16.97 0.01
CA SER A 139 -15.72 -17.50 1.38
C SER A 139 -17.09 -18.16 1.56
N SER A 140 -18.15 -17.54 1.03
CA SER A 140 -19.51 -18.11 0.99
C SER A 140 -19.55 -19.42 0.21
N GLN A 141 -18.98 -19.46 -1.01
CA GLN A 141 -18.92 -20.66 -1.84
C GLN A 141 -18.10 -21.80 -1.20
N VAL A 142 -16.99 -21.49 -0.52
CA VAL A 142 -16.18 -22.48 0.20
C VAL A 142 -16.98 -23.09 1.37
N ASN A 143 -17.70 -22.27 2.14
CA ASN A 143 -18.55 -22.75 3.23
C ASN A 143 -19.70 -23.63 2.71
N GLU A 144 -20.38 -23.20 1.65
CA GLU A 144 -21.47 -23.97 1.04
C GLU A 144 -20.96 -25.31 0.48
N ASN A 145 -19.85 -25.31 -0.25
CA ASN A 145 -19.26 -26.54 -0.78
C ASN A 145 -18.77 -27.48 0.33
N SER A 146 -18.20 -26.93 1.42
CA SER A 146 -17.82 -27.72 2.60
C SER A 146 -19.02 -28.43 3.24
N GLN A 147 -20.14 -27.72 3.40
CA GLN A 147 -21.39 -28.31 3.89
C GLN A 147 -21.92 -29.39 2.92
N ARG A 148 -22.01 -29.10 1.63
CA ARG A 148 -22.46 -30.06 0.59
C ARG A 148 -21.59 -31.32 0.56
N CYS A 149 -20.26 -31.19 0.68
CA CYS A 149 -19.34 -32.33 0.78
C CYS A 149 -19.57 -33.15 2.06
N SER A 150 -19.75 -32.50 3.21
CA SER A 150 -20.07 -33.17 4.48
C SER A 150 -21.37 -33.98 4.37
N GLU A 151 -22.44 -33.37 3.84
CA GLU A 151 -23.73 -34.03 3.62
C GLU A 151 -23.66 -35.18 2.62
N ALA A 152 -22.95 -35.00 1.50
CA ALA A 152 -22.74 -36.05 0.51
C ALA A 152 -22.01 -37.26 1.10
N ILE A 153 -20.97 -37.04 1.92
CA ILE A 153 -20.23 -38.12 2.58
C ILE A 153 -21.08 -38.76 3.70
N LYS A 154 -21.85 -37.99 4.48
CA LYS A 154 -22.84 -38.54 5.45
C LYS A 154 -23.82 -39.48 4.75
N ARG A 155 -24.41 -39.05 3.62
CA ARG A 155 -25.37 -39.84 2.83
C ARG A 155 -24.74 -41.06 2.17
N SER A 156 -23.53 -40.93 1.63
CA SER A 156 -22.77 -42.04 1.05
C SER A 156 -22.46 -43.12 2.10
N ASN A 157 -21.92 -42.72 3.25
CA ASN A 157 -21.65 -43.61 4.39
C ASN A 157 -22.93 -44.27 4.95
N TYR A 158 -24.05 -43.54 5.00
CA TYR A 158 -25.34 -44.10 5.39
C TYR A 158 -25.81 -45.18 4.40
N ASN A 159 -25.74 -44.92 3.09
CA ASN A 159 -26.12 -45.89 2.06
C ASN A 159 -25.22 -47.14 2.09
N GLU A 160 -23.91 -46.97 2.22
CA GLU A 160 -22.94 -48.07 2.40
C GLU A 160 -23.30 -48.89 3.64
N GLN A 161 -23.51 -48.23 4.79
CA GLN A 161 -23.86 -48.91 6.04
C GLN A 161 -25.21 -49.62 5.98
N TYR A 162 -26.20 -49.05 5.28
CA TYR A 162 -27.50 -49.64 5.06
C TYR A 162 -27.40 -50.94 4.25
N SER A 163 -26.57 -50.95 3.19
CA SER A 163 -26.29 -52.17 2.39
C SER A 163 -25.64 -53.30 3.21
N ARG A 164 -24.96 -52.93 4.31
CA ARG A 164 -24.27 -53.82 5.26
C ARG A 164 -25.08 -54.15 6.51
N LYS A 165 -26.31 -53.63 6.66
CA LYS A 165 -27.12 -53.76 7.89
C LYS A 165 -27.24 -55.22 8.37
N ASN A 166 -27.53 -56.14 7.45
CA ASN A 166 -27.69 -57.58 7.73
C ASN A 166 -26.38 -58.38 7.61
N ASN A 167 -25.23 -57.73 7.47
CA ASN A 167 -23.95 -58.41 7.41
C ASN A 167 -23.41 -58.70 8.82
N VAL A 168 -22.78 -59.86 8.98
CA VAL A 168 -21.99 -60.28 10.15
C VAL A 168 -20.60 -60.67 9.68
N LYS A 169 -19.56 -60.28 10.42
CA LYS A 169 -18.19 -60.74 10.20
C LYS A 169 -17.84 -61.78 11.27
N ILE A 170 -17.36 -62.94 10.82
CA ILE A 170 -16.82 -64.00 11.68
C ILE A 170 -15.29 -63.98 11.50
N LEU A 171 -14.59 -63.62 12.57
CA LEU A 171 -13.13 -63.70 12.62
C LEU A 171 -12.70 -65.12 13.02
N ASP A 172 -11.43 -65.44 12.76
CA ASP A 172 -10.76 -66.62 13.34
C ASP A 172 -11.40 -67.98 12.93
N VAL A 173 -12.01 -68.04 11.74
CA VAL A 173 -12.45 -69.29 11.09
C VAL A 173 -11.28 -69.86 10.29
N GLN A 174 -10.85 -71.08 10.57
CA GLN A 174 -9.67 -71.68 9.88
C GLN A 174 -9.87 -71.76 8.37
N GLU A 175 -8.82 -71.46 7.61
CA GLU A 175 -8.79 -71.51 6.14
C GLU A 175 -8.22 -72.83 5.65
N ASP A 176 -8.92 -73.48 4.71
CA ASP A 176 -8.38 -74.64 4.01
C ASP A 176 -7.73 -74.19 2.70
N HIS A 177 -6.70 -74.92 2.27
CA HIS A 177 -6.11 -74.72 0.96
C HIS A 177 -7.16 -75.02 -0.13
N GLN A 178 -7.46 -74.04 -0.99
CA GLN A 178 -8.51 -74.10 -2.02
C GLN A 178 -9.95 -74.26 -1.49
N GLU A 179 -10.25 -73.71 -0.30
CA GLU A 179 -11.62 -73.61 0.25
C GLU A 179 -12.62 -73.02 -0.77
N THR A 180 -13.61 -73.83 -1.17
CA THR A 180 -14.72 -73.39 -2.05
C THR A 180 -15.86 -72.75 -1.25
N ILE A 181 -16.71 -71.96 -1.93
CA ILE A 181 -17.85 -71.29 -1.27
C ILE A 181 -18.80 -72.31 -0.58
N PRO A 182 -19.20 -73.44 -1.18
CA PRO A 182 -20.04 -74.43 -0.49
C PRO A 182 -19.38 -75.02 0.76
N GLN A 183 -18.08 -75.34 0.71
CA GLN A 183 -17.33 -75.84 1.88
C GLN A 183 -17.28 -74.80 3.00
N LEU A 184 -17.05 -73.53 2.66
CA LEU A 184 -17.10 -72.42 3.61
C LEU A 184 -18.51 -72.25 4.22
N THR A 185 -19.57 -72.38 3.42
CA THR A 185 -20.96 -72.36 3.90
C THR A 185 -21.19 -73.47 4.93
N THR A 186 -20.88 -74.73 4.60
CA THR A 186 -21.04 -75.86 5.52
C THR A 186 -20.22 -75.67 6.80
N LYS A 187 -18.95 -75.25 6.68
CA LYS A 187 -18.08 -74.97 7.83
C LYS A 187 -18.69 -73.92 8.77
N VAL A 188 -19.19 -72.81 8.22
CA VAL A 188 -19.79 -71.74 9.03
C VAL A 188 -21.15 -72.15 9.61
N LEU A 189 -21.98 -72.87 8.87
CA LEU A 189 -23.25 -73.38 9.39
C LEU A 189 -23.03 -74.37 10.55
N ASN A 190 -22.04 -75.26 10.45
CA ASN A 190 -21.68 -76.17 11.54
C ASN A 190 -21.23 -75.40 12.80
N ILE A 191 -20.35 -74.40 12.65
CA ILE A 191 -19.90 -73.53 13.77
C ILE A 191 -21.08 -72.83 14.47
N LEU A 192 -22.11 -72.42 13.71
CA LEU A 192 -23.32 -71.81 14.26
C LEU A 192 -24.24 -72.85 14.92
N GLN A 193 -24.40 -74.01 14.31
CA GLN A 193 -25.20 -75.13 14.82
C GLN A 193 -24.65 -75.68 16.14
N ASP A 194 -23.32 -75.76 16.30
CA ASP A 194 -22.61 -76.13 17.53
C ASP A 194 -22.87 -75.17 18.72
N LYS A 195 -23.55 -74.05 18.48
CA LYS A 195 -24.02 -73.08 19.50
C LYS A 195 -25.54 -72.93 19.51
N GLY A 196 -26.26 -73.89 18.93
CA GLY A 196 -27.72 -73.95 18.87
C GLY A 196 -28.34 -72.94 17.91
N ILE A 197 -27.59 -72.41 16.95
CA ILE A 197 -28.09 -71.45 15.96
C ILE A 197 -28.37 -72.20 14.66
N GLN A 198 -29.65 -72.50 14.41
CA GLN A 198 -30.09 -73.12 13.17
C GLN A 198 -30.35 -72.03 12.12
N ILE A 199 -29.52 -72.00 11.07
CA ILE A 199 -29.67 -71.13 9.90
C ILE A 199 -29.67 -72.03 8.67
N GLN A 200 -30.69 -71.89 7.83
CA GLN A 200 -30.80 -72.60 6.57
C GLN A 200 -30.08 -71.83 5.46
N THR A 201 -29.64 -72.53 4.42
CA THR A 201 -28.88 -71.93 3.30
C THR A 201 -29.67 -70.82 2.61
N GLU A 202 -30.99 -70.91 2.55
CA GLU A 202 -31.90 -69.94 1.92
C GLU A 202 -32.04 -68.63 2.71
N GLN A 203 -31.59 -68.61 3.97
CA GLN A 203 -31.46 -67.39 4.78
C GLN A 203 -30.14 -66.66 4.50
N LEU A 204 -29.19 -67.28 3.82
CA LEU A 204 -27.94 -66.68 3.39
C LEU A 204 -28.09 -66.09 1.98
N LEU A 205 -27.78 -64.80 1.83
CA LEU A 205 -27.72 -64.13 0.52
C LEU A 205 -26.33 -64.21 -0.11
N ALA A 206 -25.28 -64.19 0.71
CA ALA A 206 -23.90 -64.34 0.28
C ALA A 206 -23.00 -64.72 1.46
N ILE A 207 -21.94 -65.48 1.17
CA ILE A 207 -20.85 -65.78 2.10
C ILE A 207 -19.53 -65.80 1.34
N HIS A 208 -18.50 -65.14 1.87
CA HIS A 208 -17.15 -65.15 1.29
C HIS A 208 -16.08 -64.74 2.31
N ARG A 209 -14.81 -65.02 2.00
CA ARG A 209 -13.65 -64.47 2.72
C ARG A 209 -13.41 -63.03 2.28
N ILE A 210 -13.14 -62.13 3.22
CA ILE A 210 -12.65 -60.77 2.92
C ILE A 210 -11.12 -60.69 3.08
N PRO A 211 -10.41 -59.87 2.29
CA PRO A 211 -8.97 -59.70 2.41
C PRO A 211 -8.53 -59.28 3.83
N ASN A 212 -7.36 -59.77 4.25
CA ASN A 212 -6.70 -59.40 5.51
C ASN A 212 -5.20 -59.21 5.25
N LYS A 213 -4.46 -58.66 6.22
CA LYS A 213 -3.00 -58.55 6.17
C LYS A 213 -2.36 -59.93 5.98
N LYS A 214 -1.31 -60.01 5.16
CA LYS A 214 -0.56 -61.24 4.87
C LYS A 214 -0.14 -61.94 6.18
N GLY A 215 -0.41 -63.25 6.27
CA GLY A 215 -0.13 -64.06 7.46
C GLY A 215 -1.27 -64.13 8.49
N ASN A 216 -2.30 -63.27 8.40
CA ASN A 216 -3.49 -63.36 9.24
C ASN A 216 -4.63 -64.09 8.52
N ILE A 217 -5.39 -64.88 9.28
CA ILE A 217 -6.62 -65.54 8.81
C ILE A 217 -7.61 -64.48 8.26
N ARG A 218 -8.08 -64.69 7.04
CA ARG A 218 -9.09 -63.88 6.35
C ARG A 218 -10.45 -64.05 7.03
N PRO A 219 -11.09 -62.98 7.52
CA PRO A 219 -12.43 -63.06 8.07
C PRO A 219 -13.44 -63.56 7.05
N VAL A 220 -14.51 -64.18 7.53
CA VAL A 220 -15.68 -64.51 6.73
C VAL A 220 -16.70 -63.40 6.90
N ILE A 221 -17.31 -62.94 5.79
CA ILE A 221 -18.50 -62.10 5.84
C ILE A 221 -19.73 -62.93 5.45
N LEU A 222 -20.78 -62.81 6.24
CA LEU A 222 -22.05 -63.49 6.10
C LEU A 222 -23.14 -62.43 5.88
N LYS A 223 -23.79 -62.44 4.72
CA LYS A 223 -24.92 -61.54 4.41
C LYS A 223 -26.23 -62.29 4.57
N LEU A 224 -27.05 -61.86 5.52
CA LEU A 224 -28.29 -62.53 5.90
C LEU A 224 -29.51 -61.88 5.25
N LYS A 225 -30.54 -62.68 4.97
CA LYS A 225 -31.80 -62.22 4.38
C LYS A 225 -32.56 -61.30 5.33
N SER A 226 -32.61 -61.62 6.63
CA SER A 226 -33.30 -60.79 7.63
C SER A 226 -32.37 -60.25 8.73
N ASN A 227 -32.82 -59.15 9.36
CA ASN A 227 -32.19 -58.62 10.57
C ASN A 227 -32.46 -59.50 11.81
N ASN A 228 -33.47 -60.37 11.77
CA ASN A 228 -33.79 -61.29 12.86
C ASN A 228 -32.74 -62.41 12.94
N ASP A 229 -32.37 -62.99 11.80
CA ASP A 229 -31.30 -63.99 11.68
C ASP A 229 -29.98 -63.41 12.19
N LYS A 230 -29.66 -62.17 11.78
CA LYS A 230 -28.51 -61.43 12.31
C LYS A 230 -28.58 -61.28 13.82
N THR A 231 -29.73 -60.85 14.35
CA THR A 231 -29.90 -60.65 15.80
C THR A 231 -29.74 -61.97 16.57
N LEU A 232 -30.26 -63.08 16.04
CA LEU A 232 -30.10 -64.42 16.60
C LEU A 232 -28.61 -64.82 16.69
N ILE A 233 -27.86 -64.67 15.60
CA ILE A 233 -26.42 -64.92 15.54
C ILE A 233 -25.65 -64.00 16.52
N MET A 234 -25.91 -62.69 16.50
CA MET A 234 -25.16 -61.74 17.32
C MET A 234 -25.45 -61.87 18.82
N ARG A 235 -26.59 -62.43 19.25
CA ARG A 235 -26.85 -62.77 20.67
C ARG A 235 -25.87 -63.81 21.21
N LYS A 236 -25.41 -64.74 20.36
CA LYS A 236 -24.45 -65.80 20.70
C LYS A 236 -22.97 -65.38 20.61
N ARG A 237 -22.68 -64.08 20.39
CA ARG A 237 -21.32 -63.49 20.29
C ARG A 237 -20.39 -63.92 21.44
N LYS A 238 -20.87 -64.01 22.69
CA LYS A 238 -20.05 -64.43 23.84
C LYS A 238 -19.67 -65.91 23.78
N GLU A 239 -20.62 -66.77 23.43
CA GLU A 239 -20.44 -68.23 23.35
C GLU A 239 -19.53 -68.63 22.18
N LEU A 240 -19.70 -67.98 21.03
CA LEU A 240 -18.81 -68.17 19.88
C LEU A 240 -17.38 -67.68 20.17
N LYS A 241 -17.22 -66.55 20.87
CA LYS A 241 -15.88 -66.08 21.30
C LYS A 241 -15.20 -67.09 22.23
N ALA A 242 -15.93 -67.73 23.13
CA ALA A 242 -15.40 -68.77 24.01
C ALA A 242 -14.96 -70.04 23.23
N ALA A 243 -15.60 -70.31 22.09
CA ALA A 243 -15.21 -71.38 21.15
C ALA A 243 -14.14 -70.94 20.11
N GLY A 244 -13.52 -69.77 20.28
CA GLY A 244 -12.44 -69.28 19.41
C GLY A 244 -12.87 -68.44 18.21
N HIS A 245 -14.17 -68.18 17.99
CA HIS A 245 -14.67 -67.42 16.83
C HIS A 245 -15.28 -66.08 17.26
N ARG A 246 -14.65 -64.96 16.90
CA ARG A 246 -15.19 -63.63 17.26
C ARG A 246 -16.19 -63.13 16.22
N LEU A 247 -17.42 -62.85 16.64
CA LEU A 247 -18.41 -62.13 15.83
C LEU A 247 -18.27 -60.61 16.01
N VAL A 248 -18.23 -59.88 14.90
CA VAL A 248 -18.30 -58.41 14.86
C VAL A 248 -19.30 -57.93 13.80
N ASP A 249 -19.86 -56.74 14.03
CA ASP A 249 -20.72 -56.09 13.04
C ASP A 249 -19.89 -55.60 11.84
N ASP A 250 -20.46 -55.67 10.64
CA ASP A 250 -19.86 -55.07 9.45
C ASP A 250 -20.13 -53.56 9.40
N VAL A 251 -19.26 -52.82 10.06
CA VAL A 251 -19.30 -51.37 10.17
C VAL A 251 -18.42 -50.73 9.09
N THR A 252 -18.84 -49.58 8.55
CA THR A 252 -18.03 -48.80 7.58
C THR A 252 -16.76 -48.25 8.23
N ALA A 253 -15.79 -47.83 7.42
CA ALA A 253 -14.53 -47.26 7.92
C ALA A 253 -14.77 -45.96 8.73
N LEU A 254 -15.65 -45.07 8.25
CA LEU A 254 -15.97 -43.81 8.92
C LEU A 254 -16.73 -44.03 10.24
N ASN A 255 -17.69 -44.97 10.27
CA ASN A 255 -18.38 -45.34 11.51
C ASN A 255 -17.42 -46.01 12.52
N SER A 256 -16.43 -46.77 12.04
CA SER A 256 -15.38 -47.36 12.90
C SER A 256 -14.46 -46.28 13.47
N ALA A 257 -14.06 -45.30 12.67
CA ALA A 257 -13.30 -44.13 13.13
C ALA A 257 -14.09 -43.28 14.13
N LEU A 258 -15.40 -43.09 13.91
CA LEU A 258 -16.30 -42.41 14.84
C LEU A 258 -16.37 -43.13 16.20
N MET A 259 -16.54 -44.46 16.22
CA MET A 259 -16.53 -45.23 17.46
C MET A 259 -15.20 -45.09 18.20
N ASN A 260 -14.07 -45.16 17.50
CA ASN A 260 -12.75 -44.96 18.11
C ASN A 260 -12.64 -43.54 18.72
N ARG A 261 -13.02 -42.49 17.96
CA ARG A 261 -13.01 -41.09 18.41
C ARG A 261 -13.88 -40.88 19.66
N LEU A 262 -15.06 -41.48 19.69
CA LEU A 262 -15.96 -41.44 20.86
C LEU A 262 -15.37 -42.21 22.05
N SER A 263 -14.77 -43.39 21.85
CA SER A 263 -14.20 -44.20 22.93
C SER A 263 -12.99 -43.57 23.63
N LEU A 264 -12.29 -42.66 22.93
CA LEU A 264 -11.17 -41.87 23.46
C LEU A 264 -11.62 -40.55 24.11
N HIS A 265 -12.90 -40.18 24.00
CA HIS A 265 -13.38 -38.87 24.45
C HIS A 265 -13.65 -38.85 25.97
N PRO A 266 -13.11 -37.89 26.76
CA PRO A 266 -13.17 -37.91 28.22
C PRO A 266 -14.58 -37.98 28.83
N SER A 267 -15.60 -37.47 28.14
CA SER A 267 -17.01 -37.46 28.60
C SER A 267 -17.79 -38.74 28.28
N ILE A 268 -17.21 -39.65 27.50
CA ILE A 268 -17.82 -40.91 27.09
C ILE A 268 -17.36 -42.04 28.02
N GLU A 269 -18.27 -42.96 28.32
CA GLU A 269 -18.02 -44.17 29.11
C GLU A 269 -17.91 -45.40 28.22
N THR A 270 -18.88 -45.61 27.32
CA THR A 270 -18.89 -46.74 26.38
C THR A 270 -19.47 -46.33 25.02
N THR A 271 -19.09 -47.07 23.98
CA THR A 271 -19.53 -46.88 22.59
C THR A 271 -19.96 -48.19 21.96
N TRP A 272 -21.05 -48.19 21.19
CA TRP A 272 -21.49 -49.37 20.45
C TRP A 272 -22.18 -49.01 19.14
N PHE A 273 -22.12 -49.95 18.21
CA PHE A 273 -22.89 -49.90 16.97
C PHE A 273 -24.20 -50.70 17.13
N PHE A 274 -25.31 -50.15 16.65
CA PHE A 274 -26.59 -50.87 16.61
C PHE A 274 -27.47 -50.38 15.45
N ASN A 275 -28.06 -51.32 14.70
CA ASN A 275 -29.07 -51.05 13.67
C ASN A 275 -28.67 -49.94 12.65
N GLY A 276 -27.39 -49.90 12.23
CA GLY A 276 -26.89 -48.91 11.27
C GLY A 276 -26.42 -47.58 11.87
N SER A 277 -26.51 -47.38 13.19
CA SER A 277 -26.12 -46.14 13.89
C SER A 277 -25.05 -46.39 14.96
N VAL A 278 -24.22 -45.38 15.20
CA VAL A 278 -23.28 -45.35 16.33
C VAL A 278 -23.94 -44.66 17.52
N PHE A 279 -23.82 -45.29 18.68
CA PHE A 279 -24.28 -44.77 19.96
C PHE A 279 -23.13 -44.70 20.95
N ALA A 280 -23.22 -43.77 21.89
CA ALA A 280 -22.38 -43.76 23.08
C ALA A 280 -23.20 -43.49 24.34
N LEU A 281 -22.68 -43.98 25.46
CA LEU A 281 -23.13 -43.65 26.81
C LEU A 281 -22.15 -42.61 27.37
N THR A 282 -22.65 -41.44 27.77
CA THR A 282 -21.83 -40.47 28.51
C THR A 282 -21.63 -40.95 29.94
N LYS A 283 -20.60 -40.46 30.63
CA LYS A 283 -20.38 -40.72 32.06
C LYS A 283 -21.55 -40.26 32.95
N ASN A 284 -22.44 -39.42 32.43
CA ASN A 284 -23.68 -38.98 33.07
C ASN A 284 -24.86 -39.94 32.79
N GLN A 285 -24.61 -41.15 32.30
CA GLN A 285 -25.60 -42.15 31.93
C GLN A 285 -26.56 -41.72 30.80
N GLU A 286 -26.12 -40.80 29.92
CA GLU A 286 -26.92 -40.34 28.79
C GLU A 286 -26.58 -41.13 27.52
N ARG A 287 -27.57 -41.81 26.92
CA ARG A 287 -27.40 -42.49 25.63
C ARG A 287 -27.65 -41.51 24.49
N ILE A 288 -26.64 -41.28 23.67
CA ILE A 288 -26.66 -40.33 22.55
C ILE A 288 -26.30 -41.04 21.24
N LYS A 289 -26.94 -40.66 20.12
CA LYS A 289 -26.59 -41.09 18.76
C LYS A 289 -25.64 -40.05 18.16
N PHE A 290 -24.60 -40.50 17.45
CA PHE A 290 -23.66 -39.64 16.73
C PHE A 290 -23.58 -40.01 15.25
N ASP A 291 -23.36 -39.02 14.40
CA ASP A 291 -22.98 -39.15 13.00
C ASP A 291 -21.50 -38.75 12.78
N ILE A 292 -20.96 -39.10 11.61
CA ILE A 292 -19.50 -39.16 11.35
C ILE A 292 -18.72 -37.84 11.51
N TYR A 293 -19.37 -36.69 11.30
CA TYR A 293 -18.76 -35.35 11.38
C TYR A 293 -19.19 -34.54 12.61
N ASP A 294 -19.90 -35.16 13.55
CA ASP A 294 -20.44 -34.42 14.68
C ASP A 294 -19.32 -33.98 15.62
N ASP A 295 -19.38 -32.72 16.09
CA ASP A 295 -18.60 -32.30 17.23
C ASP A 295 -19.18 -32.94 18.50
N ILE A 296 -18.34 -33.66 19.24
CA ILE A 296 -18.79 -34.47 20.37
C ILE A 296 -19.25 -33.60 21.53
N ASN A 297 -18.64 -32.43 21.74
CA ASN A 297 -19.00 -31.52 22.83
C ASN A 297 -20.32 -30.83 22.51
N ASN A 298 -20.50 -30.33 21.29
CA ASN A 298 -21.74 -29.67 20.86
C ASN A 298 -22.93 -30.63 20.92
N VAL A 299 -22.78 -31.88 20.43
CA VAL A 299 -23.86 -32.87 20.51
C VAL A 299 -24.19 -33.26 21.97
N ILE A 300 -23.21 -33.30 22.87
CA ILE A 300 -23.46 -33.53 24.30
C ILE A 300 -24.17 -32.32 24.95
N SER A 301 -23.79 -31.07 24.63
CA SER A 301 -24.47 -29.89 25.16
C SER A 301 -25.91 -29.80 24.65
N ASP A 302 -26.13 -30.04 23.36
CA ASP A 302 -27.44 -29.93 22.72
C ASP A 302 -28.40 -31.03 23.19
N HIS A 303 -27.89 -32.22 23.51
CA HIS A 303 -28.71 -33.27 24.11
C HIS A 303 -29.21 -32.88 25.51
N ARG A 304 -28.36 -32.19 26.30
CA ARG A 304 -28.70 -31.75 27.67
C ARG A 304 -29.65 -30.55 27.69
N THR A 305 -29.54 -29.61 26.76
CA THR A 305 -30.46 -28.48 26.65
C THR A 305 -31.85 -28.95 26.20
N ASN A 306 -31.93 -29.85 25.22
CA ASN A 306 -33.19 -30.39 24.72
C ASN A 306 -33.90 -31.32 25.71
N ARG A 307 -33.20 -31.93 26.67
CA ARG A 307 -33.82 -32.73 27.76
C ARG A 307 -34.37 -31.90 28.93
N ARG A 308 -34.10 -30.60 28.97
CA ARG A 308 -34.56 -29.68 30.03
C ARG A 308 -35.77 -28.83 29.61
N LYS A 309 -36.27 -29.03 28.40
CA LYS A 309 -37.51 -28.47 27.87
C LYS A 309 -38.59 -29.55 27.86
#